data_AF-A0A8T0UDK0-F1
#
_entry.id   AF-A0A8T0UDK0-F1
#
_cell.length_a   1.000
_cell.length_b   1.000
_cell.length_c   1.000
_cell.angle_alpha   90.00
_cell.angle_beta   90.00
_cell.angle_gamma   90.00
#
_symmetry.space_group_name_H-M   'P 1'
#
loop_
_entity.id
_entity.type
_entity.pdbx_description
1 polymer ?
#
loop_
_entity_poly.entity_id
_entity_poly.type
_entity_poly.pdbx_seq_one_letter_code
_entity_poly.pdbx_strand_id
1 'polypeptide(L)'
;MRSQIVCHGCRSLLLYPRGAPSVCCAVCHAVTTVPPPGMEMARLICGGCQTLLMYTRNATTVRCSCCDTVNLVRPGTDVCVGLSCRSLSF
;
A
#
# COMPACT_ATOMS: atom_id res chain seq x y z
N MET A 1 -14.43 18.72 -13.02
CA MET A 1 -12.99 18.49 -12.73
C MET A 1 -12.67 17.01 -12.78
N ARG A 2 -11.91 16.55 -13.78
CA ARG A 2 -11.48 15.15 -13.93
C ARG A 2 -10.03 15.02 -13.44
N SER A 3 -9.68 13.87 -12.89
CA SER A 3 -8.32 13.51 -12.47
C SER A 3 -7.85 12.28 -13.25
N GLN A 4 -6.54 12.02 -13.19
CA GLN A 4 -5.89 10.95 -13.94
C GLN A 4 -5.24 9.98 -12.96
N ILE A 5 -5.31 8.68 -13.23
CA ILE A 5 -4.62 7.65 -12.47
C ILE A 5 -4.10 6.58 -13.43
N VAL A 6 -2.90 6.06 -13.16
CA VAL A 6 -2.32 4.98 -13.95
C VAL A 6 -2.78 3.65 -13.38
N CYS A 7 -3.33 2.79 -14.22
CA CYS A 7 -3.75 1.46 -13.81
C CYS A 7 -2.55 0.62 -13.37
N HIS A 8 -2.62 -0.03 -12.20
CA HIS A 8 -1.53 -0.88 -11.73
C HIS A 8 -1.33 -2.15 -12.59
N GLY A 9 -2.39 -2.65 -13.23
CA GLY A 9 -2.36 -3.90 -14.00
C GLY A 9 -1.82 -3.72 -15.42
N CYS A 10 -2.37 -2.78 -16.19
CA CYS A 10 -2.01 -2.58 -17.60
C CYS A 10 -1.27 -1.26 -17.88
N ARG A 11 -0.98 -0.45 -16.86
CA ARG A 11 -0.35 0.89 -16.96
C ARG A 11 -1.08 1.88 -17.88
N SER A 12 -2.33 1.61 -18.23
CA SER A 12 -3.16 2.53 -19.01
C SER A 12 -3.59 3.72 -18.15
N LEU A 13 -3.64 4.91 -18.76
CA LEU A 13 -4.03 6.15 -18.09
C LEU A 13 -5.56 6.25 -18.05
N LEU A 14 -6.13 6.16 -16.86
CA LEU A 14 -7.56 6.20 -16.63
C LEU A 14 -7.99 7.59 -16.18
N LEU A 15 -8.97 8.15 -16.90
CA LEU A 15 -9.63 9.38 -16.52
C LEU A 15 -10.79 9.08 -15.59
N TYR A 16 -10.83 9.73 -14.43
CA TYR A 16 -11.90 9.54 -13.46
C TYR A 16 -12.43 10.87 -12.92
N PRO A 17 -13.71 10.93 -12.51
CA PRO A 17 -14.24 12.10 -11.83
C PRO A 17 -13.56 12.24 -10.46
N ARG A 18 -13.07 13.45 -10.17
CA ARG A 18 -12.39 13.75 -8.91
C ARG A 18 -13.38 13.50 -7.75
N GLY A 19 -13.06 12.55 -6.85
CA GLY A 19 -13.95 12.09 -5.78
C GLY A 19 -14.35 10.61 -5.85
N ALA A 20 -14.06 9.90 -6.95
CA ALA A 20 -14.24 8.45 -6.99
C ALA A 20 -13.20 7.75 -6.09
N PRO A 21 -13.60 6.86 -5.15
CA PRO A 21 -12.68 6.14 -4.27
C PRO A 21 -11.92 5.01 -5.00
N SER A 22 -12.41 4.58 -6.16
CA SER A 22 -11.84 3.50 -6.95
C SER A 22 -12.19 3.68 -8.42
N VAL A 23 -11.28 3.27 -9.30
CA VAL A 23 -11.42 3.37 -10.75
C VAL A 23 -11.18 2.00 -11.35
N CYS A 24 -12.18 1.47 -12.05
CA CYS A 24 -12.05 0.21 -12.79
C CYS A 24 -11.41 0.48 -14.14
N CYS A 25 -10.37 -0.27 -14.46
CA CYS A 25 -9.75 -0.20 -15.77
C CYS A 25 -10.66 -0.84 -16.83
N ALA A 26 -10.99 -0.11 -17.89
CA ALA A 26 -11.77 -0.65 -19.01
C ALA A 26 -10.98 -1.67 -19.87
N VAL A 27 -9.66 -1.75 -19.70
CA VAL A 27 -8.77 -2.62 -20.49
C VAL A 27 -8.56 -3.98 -19.81
N CYS A 28 -8.14 -3.97 -18.54
CA CYS A 28 -7.80 -5.19 -17.80
C CYS A 28 -8.75 -5.49 -16.64
N HIS A 29 -9.83 -4.74 -16.48
CA HIS A 29 -10.80 -4.86 -15.39
C HIS A 29 -10.21 -4.70 -13.97
N ALA A 30 -8.92 -4.34 -13.85
CA ALA A 30 -8.27 -4.12 -12.57
C ALA A 30 -8.83 -2.86 -11.89
N VAL A 31 -9.22 -3.00 -10.63
CA VAL A 31 -9.66 -1.90 -9.78
C VAL A 31 -8.43 -1.21 -9.21
N THR A 32 -8.28 0.08 -9.51
CA THR A 32 -7.24 0.93 -8.93
C THR A 32 -7.88 1.85 -7.90
N THR A 33 -7.54 1.66 -6.63
CA THR A 33 -8.02 2.53 -5.54
C THR A 33 -7.34 3.89 -5.63
N VAL A 34 -8.13 4.95 -5.57
CA VAL A 34 -7.60 6.32 -5.53
C VAL A 34 -7.33 6.63 -4.06
N PRO A 35 -6.09 6.96 -3.66
CA PRO A 35 -5.83 7.36 -2.28
C PRO A 35 -6.64 8.62 -1.96
N PRO A 36 -7.48 8.62 -0.91
CA PRO A 36 -8.27 9.78 -0.55
C PRO A 36 -7.36 10.97 -0.21
N PRO A 37 -7.75 12.21 -0.58
CA PRO A 37 -7.00 13.40 -0.20
C PRO A 37 -7.03 13.50 1.34
N GLY A 38 -5.87 13.39 1.97
CA GLY A 38 -5.73 13.32 3.43
C GLY A 38 -5.31 11.94 3.98
N MET A 39 -5.13 10.95 3.11
CA MET A 39 -4.47 9.70 3.51
C MET A 39 -2.98 9.94 3.73
N GLU A 40 -2.57 10.07 4.99
CA GLU A 40 -1.15 10.10 5.34
C GLU A 40 -0.51 8.78 4.96
N MET A 41 0.40 8.84 3.99
CA MET A 41 1.25 7.71 3.64
C MET A 41 2.41 7.65 4.62
N ALA A 42 2.69 6.46 5.13
CA ALA A 42 3.84 6.16 5.95
C ALA A 42 4.79 5.21 5.19
N ARG A 43 6.04 5.15 5.66
CA ARG A 43 7.08 4.30 5.10
C ARG A 43 7.39 3.15 6.05
N LEU A 44 7.56 1.95 5.53
CA LEU A 44 8.04 0.79 6.26
C LEU A 44 9.05 0.04 5.40
N ILE A 45 10.13 -0.43 6.02
CA ILE A 45 11.10 -1.30 5.36
C ILE A 45 10.61 -2.73 5.52
N CYS A 46 10.43 -3.44 4.41
CA CYS A 46 10.09 -4.85 4.46
C CYS A 46 11.26 -5.63 5.06
N GLY A 47 11.04 -6.43 6.10
CA GLY A 47 12.15 -7.21 6.65
C GLY A 47 12.42 -8.57 5.99
N GLY A 48 11.73 -8.89 4.89
CA GLY A 48 12.10 -10.04 4.04
C GLY A 48 13.11 -9.67 2.95
N CYS A 49 12.91 -8.52 2.29
CA CYS A 49 13.73 -8.08 1.15
C CYS A 49 14.35 -6.68 1.31
N GLN A 50 14.22 -6.08 2.50
CA GLN A 50 14.70 -4.72 2.81
C GLN A 50 14.18 -3.61 1.89
N THR A 51 13.12 -3.88 1.12
CA THR A 51 12.52 -2.89 0.22
C THR A 51 11.69 -1.88 1.01
N LEU A 52 11.85 -0.60 0.69
CA LEU A 52 11.02 0.47 1.24
C LEU A 52 9.62 0.40 0.62
N LEU A 53 8.63 0.12 1.45
CA LEU A 53 7.21 0.09 1.09
C LEU A 53 6.52 1.36 1.59
N MET A 54 5.75 1.98 0.70
CA MET A 54 4.80 3.01 1.07
C MET A 54 3.46 2.36 1.39
N TYR A 55 2.89 2.73 2.52
CA TYR A 55 1.62 2.20 2.97
C TYR A 55 0.76 3.29 3.59
N THR A 56 -0.53 3.02 3.75
CA THR A 56 -1.47 3.97 4.33
C THR A 56 -1.35 3.89 5.85
N ARG A 57 -1.25 5.02 6.57
CA ARG A 57 -1.04 5.01 8.03
C ARG A 57 -2.12 4.26 8.82
N ASN A 58 -3.26 3.98 8.18
CA ASN A 58 -4.40 3.24 8.70
C ASN A 58 -4.32 1.72 8.41
N ALA A 59 -3.35 1.26 7.62
CA ALA A 59 -3.15 -0.16 7.36
C ALA A 59 -2.53 -0.83 8.58
N THR A 60 -3.13 -1.94 9.02
CA THR A 60 -2.60 -2.81 10.08
C THR A 60 -1.55 -3.78 9.55
N THR A 61 -1.60 -4.10 8.24
CA THR A 61 -0.67 -5.01 7.58
C THR A 61 -0.35 -4.54 6.16
N VAL A 62 0.88 -4.78 5.70
CA VAL A 62 1.39 -4.36 4.40
C VAL A 62 2.11 -5.52 3.74
N ARG A 63 1.53 -6.06 2.67
CA ARG A 63 2.20 -7.09 1.86
C ARG A 63 3.26 -6.45 0.97
N CYS A 64 4.46 -7.00 1.01
CA CYS A 64 5.53 -6.60 0.11
C CYS A 64 5.28 -7.15 -1.29
N SER A 65 5.25 -6.29 -2.30
CA SER A 65 5.14 -6.73 -3.70
C SER A 65 6.40 -7.41 -4.25
N CYS A 66 7.54 -7.32 -3.54
CA CYS A 66 8.81 -7.89 -3.99
C CYS A 66 9.07 -9.30 -3.45
N CYS A 67 8.52 -9.67 -2.30
CA CYS A 67 8.78 -10.97 -1.65
C CYS A 67 7.55 -11.57 -0.96
N ASP A 68 6.36 -11.05 -1.24
CA ASP A 68 5.06 -11.43 -0.66
C ASP A 68 4.97 -11.41 0.87
N THR A 69 6.02 -10.93 1.55
CA THR A 69 6.10 -10.88 3.00
C THR A 69 5.07 -9.90 3.56
N VAL A 70 4.21 -10.39 4.45
CA VAL A 70 3.25 -9.58 5.19
C VAL A 70 3.99 -8.88 6.32
N ASN A 71 4.06 -7.56 6.28
CA ASN A 71 4.65 -6.75 7.33
C ASN A 71 3.53 -6.22 8.23
N LEU A 72 3.66 -6.40 9.53
CA LEU A 72 2.69 -5.90 10.50
C LEU A 72 3.02 -4.46 10.86
N VAL A 73 2.04 -3.57 10.75
CA VAL A 73 2.14 -2.17 11.16
C VAL A 73 1.39 -2.06 12.49
N ARG A 74 2.13 -2.12 13.60
CA ARG A 74 1.54 -1.91 14.93
C ARG A 74 1.39 -0.40 15.20
N PRO A 75 0.19 0.10 15.55
CA PRO A 75 0.01 1.48 16.00
C PRO A 75 0.53 1.62 17.43
N GLY A 76 1.82 1.91 17.56
CA GLY A 76 2.49 2.06 18.85
C GLY A 76 3.72 1.19 18.92
N THR A 77 4.88 1.83 18.76
CA THR A 77 6.20 1.35 19.19
C THR A 77 6.53 -0.10 18.84
N ASP A 78 6.88 -0.35 17.58
CA ASP A 78 8.01 -1.22 17.17
C ASP A 78 7.95 -1.38 15.65
N VAL A 79 9.00 -0.95 14.95
CA VAL A 79 9.16 -1.31 13.54
C VAL A 79 9.61 -2.76 13.53
N CYS A 80 8.65 -3.69 13.45
CA CYS A 80 8.95 -5.10 13.21
C CYS A 80 9.54 -5.25 11.79
N VAL A 81 10.84 -5.05 11.65
CA VAL A 81 11.58 -5.34 10.43
C VAL A 81 11.80 -6.85 10.38
N GLY A 82 10.84 -7.54 9.75
CA GLY A 82 11.04 -8.91 9.30
C GLY A 82 10.69 -9.96 10.32
N LEU A 83 10.58 -11.18 9.84
CA LEU A 83 10.06 -12.37 10.53
C LEU A 83 10.78 -12.79 11.82
N SER A 84 11.63 -11.95 12.43
CA SER A 84 12.07 -12.14 13.81
C SER A 84 11.11 -11.43 14.76
N CYS A 85 9.91 -11.99 14.91
CA CYS A 85 9.13 -11.82 16.12
C CYS A 85 9.87 -12.55 17.26
N ARG A 86 11.03 -12.06 17.70
CA ARG A 86 11.57 -12.47 18.99
C ARG A 86 10.69 -11.79 20.01
N SER A 87 9.77 -12.54 20.61
CA SER A 87 9.15 -12.17 21.87
C SER A 87 10.25 -11.61 22.78
N LEU A 88 10.19 -10.31 23.07
CA LEU A 88 10.78 -9.78 24.30
C LEU A 88 9.90 -10.29 25.43
N SER A 89 10.08 -11.57 25.77
CA SER A 89 9.75 -12.08 27.10
C SER A 89 10.98 -11.78 27.96
N PHE A 90 10.74 -11.08 29.06
CA PHE A 90 11.70 -10.84 30.13
C PHE A 90 12.33 -12.13 30.63
#